data_AF-A0A256J2H1-F1
#
_entry.id   AF-A0A256J2H1-F1
#
_cell.length_a   1.000
_cell.length_b   1.000
_cell.length_c   1.000
_cell.angle_alpha   90.00
_cell.angle_beta   90.00
_cell.angle_gamma   90.00
#
_symmetry.space_group_name_H-M   'P 1'
#
loop_
_entity.id
_entity.type
_entity.pdbx_description
1 polymer ?
#
loop_
_entity_poly.entity_id
_entity_poly.type
_entity_poly.pdbx_seq_one_letter_code
_entity_poly.pdbx_strand_id
1 'polypeptide(L)'
;MSRIQISDVSDELELVITAQQLREIREWTLQEDGIERFTYLYCEEVDGRLLTRTVDPVPADQCEVQEAHAVRPSLEVERERLGEAMEDGLVPIMVHSHPFSDVPSFSGLDDEIMEAYREWIGNLYPEIPLG
;
A
#
# COMPACT_ATOMS: atom_id res chain seq x y z
N MET A 1 -13.49 -1.88 33.75
CA MET A 1 -12.79 -2.35 32.54
C MET A 1 -13.55 -1.78 31.35
N SER A 2 -13.06 -0.67 30.81
CA SER A 2 -13.69 -0.01 29.66
C SER A 2 -13.38 -0.83 28.42
N ARG A 3 -14.41 -1.31 27.73
CA ARG A 3 -14.27 -1.85 26.38
C ARG A 3 -13.79 -0.69 25.51
N ILE A 4 -12.63 -0.82 24.88
CA ILE A 4 -12.23 0.07 23.81
C ILE A 4 -13.23 -0.20 22.68
N GLN A 5 -14.13 0.75 22.44
CA GLN A 5 -14.87 0.80 21.19
C GLN A 5 -13.83 1.03 20.10
N ILE A 6 -13.79 0.13 19.12
CA ILE A 6 -13.10 0.38 17.85
C ILE A 6 -13.83 1.59 17.27
N SER A 7 -13.17 2.74 17.29
CA SER A 7 -13.63 3.91 16.56
C SER A 7 -13.61 3.58 15.08
N ASP A 8 -14.58 4.11 14.34
CA ASP A 8 -14.68 4.07 12.89
C ASP A 8 -13.30 4.24 12.23
N VAL A 9 -13.07 3.61 11.07
CA VAL A 9 -11.94 3.96 10.19
C VAL A 9 -11.95 5.47 10.06
N SER A 10 -11.01 6.16 10.72
CA SER A 10 -11.05 7.61 10.76
C SER A 10 -10.29 8.12 9.53
N ASP A 11 -11.01 8.81 8.65
CA ASP A 11 -10.46 9.59 7.53
C ASP A 11 -9.59 10.78 8.02
N GLU A 12 -9.05 10.72 9.25
CA GLU A 12 -8.45 11.87 9.93
C GLU A 12 -6.99 12.09 9.54
N LEU A 13 -6.29 11.04 9.09
CA LEU A 13 -4.88 11.15 8.71
C LEU A 13 -4.74 11.63 7.26
N GLU A 14 -4.06 12.76 7.09
CA GLU A 14 -3.68 13.24 5.75
C GLU A 14 -2.41 12.53 5.28
N LEU A 15 -2.45 11.92 4.08
CA LEU A 15 -1.26 11.44 3.38
C LEU A 15 -0.54 12.62 2.72
N VAL A 16 0.71 12.85 3.11
CA VAL A 16 1.55 13.93 2.58
C VAL A 16 2.64 13.36 1.68
N ILE A 17 2.55 13.72 0.41
CA ILE A 17 3.50 13.34 -0.63
C ILE A 17 4.12 14.61 -1.20
N THR A 18 5.44 14.63 -1.35
CA THR A 18 6.12 15.75 -2.04
C THR A 18 5.86 15.70 -3.54
N ALA A 19 5.99 16.86 -4.21
CA ALA A 19 5.87 16.90 -5.68
C ALA A 19 6.90 16.01 -6.39
N GLN A 20 8.06 15.76 -5.78
CA GLN A 20 9.05 14.83 -6.32
C GLN A 20 8.58 13.38 -6.21
N GLN A 21 8.17 12.95 -5.02
CA GLN A 21 7.65 11.59 -4.81
C GLN A 21 6.43 11.31 -5.69
N LEU A 22 5.54 12.30 -5.88
CA LEU A 22 4.41 12.15 -6.81
C LEU A 22 4.87 11.98 -8.27
N ARG A 23 5.97 12.61 -8.69
CA ARG A 23 6.54 12.36 -10.02
C ARG A 23 7.13 10.96 -10.12
N GLU A 24 7.86 10.52 -9.10
CA GLU A 24 8.43 9.16 -9.05
C GLU A 24 7.33 8.09 -9.13
N ILE A 25 6.24 8.27 -8.37
CA ILE A 25 5.06 7.41 -8.46
C ILE A 25 4.52 7.40 -9.90
N ARG A 26 4.31 8.57 -10.52
CA ARG A 26 3.77 8.66 -11.88
C ARG A 26 4.69 8.05 -12.94
N GLU A 27 5.98 8.30 -12.85
CA GLU A 27 6.98 7.75 -13.78
C GLU A 27 7.00 6.23 -13.72
N TRP A 28 6.78 5.66 -12.53
CA TRP A 28 6.66 4.21 -12.36
C TRP A 28 5.30 3.66 -12.81
N THR A 29 4.21 4.27 -12.35
CA THR A 29 2.87 3.67 -12.45
C THR A 29 2.14 3.98 -13.75
N LEU A 30 2.53 5.02 -14.49
CA LEU A 30 1.88 5.45 -15.73
C LEU A 30 2.70 5.10 -16.98
N GLN A 31 3.33 3.93 -17.00
CA GLN A 31 4.05 3.45 -18.18
C GLN A 31 3.07 3.13 -19.32
N GLU A 32 3.47 3.41 -20.56
CA GLU A 32 2.66 3.24 -21.77
C GLU A 32 2.68 1.79 -22.31
N ASP A 33 2.75 0.79 -21.43
CA ASP A 33 2.73 -0.63 -21.79
C ASP A 33 1.37 -1.30 -21.51
N GLY A 34 0.45 -0.59 -20.87
CA GLY A 34 -0.88 -1.09 -20.55
C GLY A 34 -0.91 -2.11 -19.42
N ILE A 35 0.15 -2.19 -18.62
CA ILE A 35 0.31 -3.16 -17.53
C ILE A 35 0.13 -2.46 -16.18
N GLU A 36 -0.56 -3.11 -15.24
CA GLU A 36 -0.65 -2.60 -13.87
C GLU A 36 0.72 -2.65 -13.17
N ARG A 37 1.09 -1.55 -12.52
CA ARG A 37 2.32 -1.39 -11.75
C ARG A 37 1.99 -1.19 -10.29
N PHE A 38 2.83 -1.73 -9.41
CA PHE A 38 2.67 -1.65 -7.97
C PHE A 38 3.85 -0.92 -7.33
N THR A 39 3.59 -0.14 -6.29
CA THR A 39 4.60 0.50 -5.45
C THR A 39 4.09 0.58 -4.02
N TYR A 40 5.01 0.44 -3.06
CA TYR A 40 4.74 0.81 -1.68
C TYR A 40 5.09 2.29 -1.45
N LEU A 41 4.36 2.93 -0.55
CA LEU A 41 4.79 4.17 0.11
C LEU A 41 5.04 3.84 1.58
N TYR A 42 6.28 4.01 2.04
CA TYR A 42 6.58 3.87 3.46
C TYR A 42 6.46 5.23 4.12
N CYS A 43 5.55 5.34 5.08
CA CYS A 43 5.18 6.58 5.71
C CYS A 43 5.56 6.58 7.18
N GLU A 44 5.88 7.75 7.71
CA GLU A 44 6.00 7.95 9.16
C GLU A 44 4.80 8.77 9.62
N GLU A 45 4.18 8.36 10.74
CA GLU A 45 3.12 9.15 11.34
C GLU A 45 3.73 10.31 12.15
N VAL A 46 3.42 11.55 11.75
CA VAL A 46 3.90 12.77 12.42
C VAL A 46 2.74 13.76 12.54
N ASP A 47 2.40 14.14 13.77
CA ASP A 47 1.37 15.14 14.08
C ASP A 47 0.01 14.87 13.39
N GLY A 48 -0.44 13.60 13.37
CA GLY A 48 -1.71 13.21 12.74
C GLY A 48 -1.67 13.20 11.21
N ARG A 49 -0.49 13.04 10.62
CA ARG A 49 -0.29 12.92 9.17
C ARG A 49 0.64 11.77 8.84
N LEU A 50 0.42 11.14 7.70
CA LEU A 50 1.32 10.14 7.15
C LEU A 50 2.28 10.82 6.17
N LEU A 51 3.51 11.05 6.61
CA LEU A 51 4.55 11.65 5.77
C LEU A 51 5.26 10.55 4.98
N THR A 52 5.12 10.53 3.66
CA THR A 52 5.85 9.57 2.83
C THR A 52 7.36 9.81 2.95
N ARG A 53 8.09 8.80 3.42
CA ARG A 53 9.56 8.77 3.47
C ARG A 53 10.13 8.23 2.17
N THR A 54 9.59 7.11 1.71
CA THR A 54 10.12 6.35 0.58
C THR A 54 8.99 5.95 -0.36
N VAL A 55 9.23 6.13 -1.67
CA VAL A 55 8.47 5.49 -2.75
C VAL A 55 9.27 4.27 -3.16
N ASP A 56 8.66 3.09 -3.08
CA ASP A 56 9.34 1.82 -3.32
C ASP A 56 8.63 1.00 -4.41
N PRO A 57 9.01 1.19 -5.68
CA PRO A 57 8.51 0.41 -6.80
C PRO A 57 8.74 -1.10 -6.64
N VAL A 58 7.74 -1.91 -6.99
CA VAL A 58 7.89 -3.37 -7.07
C VAL A 58 8.06 -3.79 -8.53
N PRO A 59 9.27 -4.20 -8.97
CA PRO A 59 9.52 -4.60 -10.35
C PRO A 59 8.85 -5.94 -10.70
N ALA A 60 8.73 -6.22 -12.00
CA ALA A 60 7.99 -7.37 -12.54
C ALA A 60 8.49 -8.72 -12.01
N ASP A 61 9.80 -8.87 -11.85
CA ASP A 61 10.45 -10.09 -11.36
C ASP A 61 10.21 -10.35 -9.87
N GLN A 62 9.63 -9.38 -9.17
CA GLN A 62 9.22 -9.47 -7.77
C GLN A 62 7.71 -9.63 -7.60
N CYS A 63 6.96 -9.65 -8.71
CA CYS A 63 5.52 -9.88 -8.73
C CYS A 63 5.19 -11.35 -9.00
N GLU A 64 4.22 -11.88 -8.26
CA GLU A 64 3.58 -13.16 -8.60
C GLU A 64 2.63 -12.99 -9.80
N VAL A 65 1.99 -11.82 -9.91
CA VAL A 65 1.11 -11.45 -11.02
C VAL A 65 1.41 -10.01 -11.43
N GLN A 66 1.56 -9.77 -12.73
CA GLN A 66 1.65 -8.42 -13.29
C GLN A 66 1.11 -8.42 -14.72
N GLU A 67 -0.11 -7.93 -14.87
CA GLU A 67 -0.89 -7.96 -16.10
C GLU A 67 -1.68 -6.65 -16.27
N ALA A 68 -2.48 -6.54 -17.34
CA ALA A 68 -3.26 -5.35 -17.63
C ALA A 68 -4.35 -5.03 -16.60
N HIS A 69 -4.82 -6.02 -15.84
CA HIS A 69 -5.95 -5.89 -14.90
C HIS A 69 -5.68 -6.52 -13.53
N ALA A 70 -4.42 -6.84 -13.25
CA ALA A 70 -4.01 -7.39 -11.96
C ALA A 70 -2.52 -7.18 -11.75
N VAL A 71 -2.15 -6.69 -10.57
CA VAL A 71 -0.79 -6.69 -10.07
C VAL A 71 -0.75 -7.16 -8.63
N ARG A 72 0.17 -8.08 -8.33
CA ARG A 72 0.40 -8.57 -6.99
C ARG A 72 1.88 -8.90 -6.79
N PRO A 73 2.56 -8.25 -5.84
CA PRO A 73 3.89 -8.67 -5.40
C PRO A 73 3.90 -10.15 -4.96
N SER A 74 5.06 -10.80 -5.02
CA SER A 74 5.19 -12.15 -4.47
C SER A 74 5.15 -12.13 -2.95
N LEU A 75 4.60 -13.18 -2.33
CA LEU A 75 4.43 -13.27 -0.88
C LEU A 75 5.76 -13.11 -0.12
N GLU A 76 6.85 -13.60 -0.69
CA GLU A 76 8.20 -13.45 -0.11
C GLU A 76 8.62 -11.98 -0.07
N VAL A 77 8.43 -11.26 -1.18
CA VAL A 77 8.72 -9.83 -1.29
C VAL A 77 7.82 -9.02 -0.34
N GLU A 78 6.53 -9.34 -0.26
CA GLU A 78 5.63 -8.66 0.69
C GLU A 78 6.09 -8.85 2.13
N ARG A 79 6.46 -10.07 2.53
CA ARG A 79 6.92 -10.35 3.90
C ARG A 79 8.19 -9.60 4.26
N GLU A 80 9.18 -9.63 3.38
CA GLU A 80 10.46 -8.95 3.59
C GLU A 80 10.24 -7.44 3.72
N ARG A 81 9.63 -6.84 2.70
CA ARG A 81 9.43 -5.38 2.63
C ARG A 81 8.55 -4.82 3.75
N LEU A 82 7.45 -5.51 4.07
CA LEU A 82 6.55 -5.06 5.16
C LEU A 82 7.19 -5.28 6.52
N GLY A 83 7.94 -6.38 6.69
CA GLY A 83 8.67 -6.65 7.92
C GLY A 83 9.69 -5.57 8.21
N GLU A 84 10.53 -5.22 7.24
CA GLU A 84 11.51 -4.15 7.37
C GLU A 84 10.84 -2.80 7.69
N ALA A 85 9.77 -2.45 6.96
CA ALA A 85 9.05 -1.21 7.20
C ALA A 85 8.48 -1.14 8.63
N MET A 86 7.90 -2.23 9.11
CA MET A 86 7.31 -2.29 10.46
C MET A 86 8.37 -2.29 11.56
N GLU A 87 9.51 -2.96 11.35
CA GLU A 87 10.67 -2.91 12.26
C GLU A 87 11.22 -1.49 12.39
N ASP A 88 11.21 -0.72 11.30
CA ASP A 88 11.60 0.69 11.27
C ASP A 88 10.51 1.65 11.78
N GLY A 89 9.34 1.13 12.20
CA GLY A 89 8.21 1.91 12.70
C GLY A 89 7.47 2.70 11.63
N LEU A 90 7.57 2.27 10.37
CA LEU A 90 6.90 2.89 9.22
C LEU A 90 5.56 2.21 8.92
N VAL A 91 4.65 3.00 8.38
CA VAL A 91 3.33 2.59 7.89
C VAL A 91 3.42 2.34 6.38
N PRO A 92 3.30 1.10 5.90
CA PRO A 92 3.28 0.81 4.47
C PRO A 92 1.90 1.10 3.86
N ILE A 93 1.87 1.83 2.75
CA ILE A 93 0.68 2.09 1.94
C ILE A 93 0.87 1.44 0.56
N MET A 94 -0.12 0.69 0.10
CA MET A 94 -0.12 0.03 -1.20
C MET A 94 -0.68 0.96 -2.27
N VAL A 95 0.00 1.06 -3.42
CA VAL A 95 -0.45 1.86 -4.55
C VAL A 95 -0.26 1.08 -5.84
N HIS A 96 -1.29 1.01 -6.68
CA HIS A 96 -1.19 0.51 -8.05
C HIS A 96 -1.91 1.38 -9.07
N SER A 97 -1.60 1.16 -10.34
CA SER A 97 -2.24 1.81 -11.50
C SER A 97 -3.35 0.95 -12.10
N HIS A 98 -4.39 1.59 -12.64
CA HIS A 98 -5.38 0.96 -13.53
C HIS A 98 -5.24 1.54 -14.95
N PRO A 99 -4.35 1.01 -15.82
CA PRO A 99 -4.12 1.57 -17.15
C PRO A 99 -5.32 1.43 -18.11
N PHE A 100 -6.33 0.66 -17.73
CA PHE A 100 -7.58 0.42 -18.48
C PHE A 100 -8.74 1.33 -18.05
N SER A 101 -8.56 2.18 -17.04
CA SER A 101 -9.60 3.06 -16.51
C SER A 101 -9.16 4.52 -16.55
N ASP A 102 -10.03 5.38 -17.08
CA ASP A 102 -9.85 6.83 -17.03
C ASP A 102 -10.28 7.43 -15.66
N VAL A 103 -10.88 6.61 -14.79
CA VAL A 103 -11.40 7.03 -13.49
C VAL A 103 -10.73 6.21 -12.39
N PRO A 104 -10.07 6.85 -11.40
CA PRO A 104 -9.52 6.13 -10.26
C PRO A 104 -10.66 5.65 -9.36
N SER A 105 -10.71 4.35 -9.13
CA SER A 105 -11.67 3.71 -8.22
C SER A 105 -11.08 2.40 -7.73
N PHE A 106 -11.40 2.02 -6.48
CA PHE A 106 -11.21 0.64 -6.06
C PHE A 106 -12.15 -0.27 -6.85
N SER A 107 -11.62 -1.38 -7.37
CA SER A 107 -12.43 -2.47 -7.89
C SER A 107 -12.93 -3.34 -6.73
N GLY A 108 -13.99 -4.13 -6.95
CA GLY A 108 -14.47 -5.07 -5.93
C GLY A 108 -13.41 -6.12 -5.54
N LEU A 109 -12.45 -6.41 -6.42
CA LEU A 109 -11.30 -7.26 -6.11
C LEU A 109 -10.29 -6.55 -5.21
N ASP A 110 -10.10 -5.24 -5.38
CA ASP A 110 -9.23 -4.45 -4.49
C ASP A 110 -9.79 -4.44 -3.06
N ASP A 111 -11.11 -4.29 -2.89
CA ASP A 111 -11.76 -4.32 -1.57
C ASP A 111 -11.55 -5.69 -0.86
N GLU A 112 -11.78 -6.79 -1.58
CA GLU A 112 -11.56 -8.15 -1.06
C GLU A 112 -10.08 -8.41 -0.72
N ILE A 113 -9.16 -7.91 -1.54
CA ILE A 113 -7.72 -8.03 -1.31
C ILE A 113 -7.31 -7.22 -0.08
N MET A 114 -7.81 -5.99 0.09
CA MET A 114 -7.48 -5.15 1.24
C MET A 114 -7.97 -5.77 2.56
N GLU A 115 -9.15 -6.39 2.57
CA GLU A 115 -9.67 -7.09 3.75
C GLU A 115 -8.86 -8.36 4.06
N ALA A 116 -8.57 -9.18 3.05
CA ALA A 116 -7.72 -10.36 3.19
C ALA A 116 -6.28 -10.01 3.60
N TYR A 117 -5.76 -8.88 3.13
CA TYR A 117 -4.44 -8.38 3.46
C TYR A 117 -4.37 -7.86 4.90
N ARG A 118 -5.40 -7.12 5.36
CA ARG A 118 -5.53 -6.74 6.78
C ARG A 118 -5.54 -7.97 7.69
N GLU A 119 -6.32 -9.00 7.33
CA GLU A 119 -6.34 -10.26 8.07
C GLU A 119 -4.97 -10.95 8.05
N TRP A 120 -4.30 -10.96 6.90
CA TRP A 120 -2.99 -11.61 6.74
C TRP A 120 -1.88 -10.92 7.53
N ILE A 121 -1.71 -9.59 7.43
CA ILE A 121 -0.72 -8.87 8.25
C ILE A 121 -1.08 -8.99 9.73
N GLY A 122 -2.37 -8.89 10.10
CA GLY A 122 -2.81 -9.05 11.49
C GLY A 122 -2.41 -10.41 12.08
N ASN A 123 -2.37 -11.47 11.26
CA ASN A 123 -1.88 -12.79 11.67
C ASN A 123 -0.35 -12.88 11.74
N LEU A 124 0.38 -12.12 10.92
CA LEU A 124 1.84 -12.08 10.95
C LEU A 124 2.38 -11.27 12.14
N TYR A 125 1.67 -10.21 12.52
CA TYR A 125 2.05 -9.31 13.61
C TYR A 125 0.91 -9.17 14.62
N PRO A 126 0.57 -10.25 15.36
CA PRO A 126 -0.59 -10.28 16.26
C PRO A 126 -0.52 -9.29 17.43
N GLU A 127 0.67 -8.74 17.69
CA GLU A 127 0.90 -7.75 18.75
C GLU A 127 0.80 -6.29 18.27
N ILE A 128 0.64 -6.07 16.95
CA ILE A 128 0.50 -4.74 16.34
C ILE A 128 -0.95 -4.62 15.86
N PRO A 129 -1.80 -3.80 16.52
CA PRO A 129 -3.16 -3.58 16.07
C PRO A 129 -3.14 -2.81 14.76
N LEU A 130 -3.48 -3.48 13.67
CA LEU A 130 -3.82 -2.85 12.41
C LEU A 130 -5.30 -2.51 12.55
N GLY A 131 -5.61 -1.23 12.77
CA GLY A 131 -6.97 -0.73 12.94
C GLY A 131 -7.88 -1.15 11.81
#